data_AF-A0A395GLZ7-F1
#
_entry.id   AF-A0A395GLZ7-F1
#
_cell.length_a   1.000
_cell.length_b   1.000
_cell.length_c   1.000
_cell.angle_alpha   90.00
_cell.angle_beta   90.00
_cell.angle_gamma   90.00
#
_symmetry.space_group_name_H-M   'P 1'
#
loop_
_entity.id
_entity.type
_entity.pdbx_description
1 polymer ?
#
loop_
_entity_poly.entity_id
_entity_poly.type
_entity_poly.pdbx_seq_one_letter_code
_entity_poly.pdbx_strand_id
1 'polypeptide(L)'
;MTVFEAAAHRSYRGNPQADHLLTLAKLNVFRAFVRNIAVLGYTREWMTDDAISRFSISSPHPTALPAANLPLSLRPTGMQRSRLHHPWLDFFPFAQLRDNLIQNEDSMDDTQFCRDLMSFWTVSSESNCLLVWGNPWDPMNWEITETFLQKWGRLVKGCPEIFWSTNYWRRLRGEKRLAWKASYDTMMEM
;
A
#
# COMPACT_ATOMS: atom_id res chain seq x y z
N MET A 1 -10.57 1.07 -33.79
CA MET A 1 -9.36 1.23 -32.99
C MET A 1 -9.64 2.31 -31.96
N THR A 2 -9.68 1.95 -30.67
CA THR A 2 -10.15 2.84 -29.59
C THR A 2 -9.12 3.95 -29.32
N VAL A 3 -9.58 5.07 -28.75
CA VAL A 3 -8.69 6.18 -28.35
C VAL A 3 -7.55 5.69 -27.43
N PHE A 4 -7.82 4.65 -26.64
CA PHE A 4 -6.83 3.95 -25.81
C PHE A 4 -5.75 3.23 -26.64
N GLU A 5 -6.13 2.49 -27.68
CA GLU A 5 -5.18 1.80 -28.56
C GLU A 5 -4.27 2.78 -29.31
N ALA A 6 -4.81 3.92 -29.76
CA ALA A 6 -4.03 4.96 -30.43
C ALA A 6 -3.06 5.67 -29.48
N ALA A 7 -3.46 5.91 -28.22
CA ALA A 7 -2.62 6.50 -27.18
C ALA A 7 -1.49 5.53 -26.75
N ALA A 8 -1.82 4.25 -26.55
CA ALA A 8 -0.85 3.19 -26.26
C ALA A 8 0.18 3.04 -27.40
N HIS A 9 -0.26 3.04 -28.65
CA HIS A 9 0.62 2.94 -29.82
C HIS A 9 1.50 4.19 -30.01
N ARG A 10 1.06 5.36 -29.57
CA ARG A 10 1.84 6.62 -29.66
C ARG A 10 2.89 6.71 -28.53
N SER A 11 2.55 6.24 -27.33
CA SER A 11 3.50 6.03 -26.22
C SER A 11 4.57 4.98 -26.57
N TYR A 12 4.20 3.95 -27.33
CA TYR A 12 5.12 2.92 -27.87
C TYR A 12 6.27 3.46 -28.73
N ARG A 13 6.21 4.71 -29.20
CA ARG A 13 7.25 5.36 -30.03
C ARG A 13 8.19 6.30 -29.25
N GLY A 14 7.89 6.64 -28.00
CA GLY A 14 8.85 7.27 -27.06
C GLY A 14 9.75 6.22 -26.42
N ASN A 15 10.68 6.55 -25.51
CA ASN A 15 11.48 5.54 -24.79
C ASN A 15 10.56 4.67 -23.91
N PRO A 16 10.03 3.54 -24.44
CA PRO A 16 8.80 2.94 -23.93
C PRO A 16 9.05 2.11 -22.67
N GLN A 17 10.31 1.78 -22.37
CA GLN A 17 10.63 0.88 -21.27
C GLN A 17 10.38 1.51 -19.91
N ALA A 18 10.72 2.79 -19.70
CA ALA A 18 10.54 3.44 -18.40
C ALA A 18 9.06 3.64 -18.07
N ASP A 19 8.28 4.16 -19.02
CA ASP A 19 6.84 4.43 -18.83
C ASP A 19 6.03 3.14 -18.64
N HIS A 20 6.38 2.07 -19.36
CA HIS A 20 5.75 0.75 -19.17
C HIS A 20 6.12 0.12 -17.82
N LEU A 21 7.36 0.28 -17.35
CA LEU A 21 7.77 -0.19 -16.03
C LEU A 21 7.05 0.57 -14.90
N LEU A 22 6.90 1.89 -15.03
CA LEU A 22 6.13 2.71 -14.11
C LEU A 22 4.66 2.28 -14.06
N THR A 23 4.05 2.02 -15.22
CA THR A 23 2.68 1.53 -15.35
C THR A 23 2.50 0.15 -14.73
N LEU A 24 3.45 -0.77 -14.97
CA LEU A 24 3.41 -2.13 -14.42
C LEU A 24 3.56 -2.12 -12.89
N ALA A 25 4.43 -1.27 -12.35
CA ALA A 25 4.59 -1.12 -10.91
C ALA A 25 3.29 -0.64 -10.24
N LYS A 26 2.64 0.39 -10.80
CA LYS A 26 1.31 0.84 -10.34
C LYS A 26 0.29 -0.30 -10.41
N LEU A 27 0.27 -1.05 -11.52
CA LEU A 27 -0.59 -2.21 -11.69
C LEU A 27 -0.38 -3.30 -10.64
N ASN A 28 0.87 -3.56 -10.26
CA ASN A 28 1.19 -4.54 -9.24
C ASN A 28 0.70 -4.09 -7.85
N VAL A 29 0.80 -2.80 -7.51
CA VAL A 29 0.27 -2.26 -6.25
C VAL A 29 -1.26 -2.41 -6.19
N PHE A 30 -1.98 -2.09 -7.27
CA PHE A 30 -3.44 -2.28 -7.28
C PHE A 30 -3.84 -3.75 -7.25
N ARG A 31 -3.13 -4.62 -7.97
CA ARG A 31 -3.35 -6.07 -7.86
C ARG A 31 -3.10 -6.58 -6.44
N ALA A 32 -2.08 -6.04 -5.76
CA ALA A 32 -1.78 -6.35 -4.37
C ALA A 32 -2.94 -5.95 -3.45
N PHE A 33 -3.44 -4.73 -3.62
CA PHE A 33 -4.62 -4.23 -2.92
C PHE A 33 -5.82 -5.17 -3.10
N VAL A 34 -6.27 -5.39 -4.34
CA VAL A 34 -7.44 -6.23 -4.65
C VAL A 34 -7.28 -7.65 -4.09
N ARG A 35 -6.09 -8.23 -4.17
CA ARG A 35 -5.83 -9.59 -3.68
C ARG A 35 -5.82 -9.68 -2.16
N ASN A 36 -5.19 -8.73 -1.46
CA ASN A 36 -5.16 -8.75 0.00
C ASN A 36 -6.55 -8.49 0.59
N ILE A 37 -7.32 -7.56 0.04
CA ILE A 37 -8.67 -7.30 0.54
C ILE A 37 -9.61 -8.50 0.32
N ALA A 38 -9.46 -9.21 -0.80
CA ALA A 38 -10.19 -10.46 -1.05
C ALA A 38 -9.82 -11.55 -0.04
N VAL A 39 -8.54 -11.70 0.31
CA VAL A 39 -8.08 -12.62 1.36
C VAL A 39 -8.66 -12.26 2.73
N LEU A 40 -8.85 -10.98 3.01
CA LEU A 40 -9.47 -10.48 4.24
C LEU A 40 -11.00 -10.68 4.27
N GLY A 41 -11.59 -11.14 3.17
CA GLY A 41 -13.02 -11.42 3.05
C GLY A 41 -13.86 -10.23 2.59
N TYR A 42 -13.23 -9.20 2.02
CA TYR A 42 -13.93 -8.07 1.40
C TYR A 42 -14.01 -8.23 -0.12
N THR A 43 -15.06 -7.69 -0.73
CA THR A 43 -15.06 -7.40 -2.17
C THR A 43 -14.79 -5.92 -2.39
N ARG A 44 -14.39 -5.53 -3.60
CA ARG A 44 -14.11 -4.12 -3.91
C ARG A 44 -15.35 -3.24 -3.72
N GLU A 45 -16.51 -3.79 -4.05
CA GLU A 45 -17.81 -3.10 -3.99
C GLU A 45 -18.23 -2.80 -2.55
N TRP A 46 -17.65 -3.50 -1.57
CA TRP A 46 -17.91 -3.31 -0.14
C TRP A 46 -17.01 -2.24 0.49
N MET A 47 -16.08 -1.66 -0.27
CA MET A 47 -15.22 -0.55 0.17
C MET A 47 -15.81 0.79 -0.22
N THR A 48 -17.02 1.06 0.26
CA THR A 48 -17.63 2.38 0.21
C THR A 48 -16.95 3.31 1.20
N ASP A 49 -17.02 4.63 1.01
CA ASP A 49 -16.38 5.62 1.89
C ASP A 49 -16.73 5.44 3.39
N ASP A 50 -17.94 5.00 3.71
CA ASP A 50 -18.41 4.75 5.08
C ASP A 50 -18.20 3.30 5.57
N ALA A 51 -17.40 2.49 4.86
CA ALA A 51 -17.20 1.10 5.23
C ALA A 51 -16.42 0.99 6.55
N ILE A 52 -16.84 0.07 7.41
CA ILE A 52 -16.20 -0.18 8.71
C ILE A 52 -15.48 -1.53 8.66
N SER A 53 -14.23 -1.57 9.11
CA SER A 53 -13.46 -2.81 9.16
C SER A 53 -14.15 -3.84 10.03
N ARG A 54 -14.31 -5.05 9.48
CA ARG A 54 -14.88 -6.20 10.18
C ARG A 54 -14.07 -6.63 11.40
N PHE A 55 -12.82 -6.18 11.51
CA PHE A 55 -11.97 -6.48 12.67
C PHE A 55 -12.28 -5.60 13.87
N SER A 56 -12.86 -4.41 13.64
CA SER A 56 -13.17 -3.44 14.68
C SER A 56 -14.56 -3.63 15.32
N ILE A 57 -15.44 -4.40 14.67
CA ILE A 57 -16.79 -4.68 15.16
C ILE A 57 -16.86 -6.01 15.91
N SER A 58 -17.26 -5.94 17.18
CA SER A 58 -17.55 -7.11 18.01
C SER A 58 -18.95 -7.64 17.70
N SER A 59 -19.16 -8.18 16.50
CA SER A 59 -20.43 -8.81 16.13
C SER A 59 -20.21 -10.22 15.59
N PRO A 60 -21.14 -11.17 15.84
CA PRO A 60 -21.15 -12.46 15.15
C PRO A 60 -21.54 -12.21 13.70
N HIS A 61 -20.59 -11.70 12.91
CA HIS A 61 -20.79 -11.57 11.47
C HIS A 61 -20.73 -12.97 10.87
N PRO A 62 -21.80 -13.45 10.19
CA PRO A 62 -21.86 -14.80 9.62
C PRO A 62 -20.71 -15.10 8.65
N THR A 63 -20.11 -14.05 8.08
CA THR A 63 -19.02 -14.08 7.11
C THR A 63 -17.64 -13.87 7.74
N ALA A 64 -17.54 -13.88 9.07
CA ALA A 64 -16.27 -13.63 9.73
C ALA A 64 -15.28 -14.77 9.51
N LEU A 65 -14.37 -14.60 8.54
CA LEU A 65 -13.22 -15.49 8.35
C LEU A 65 -12.47 -15.65 9.68
N PRO A 66 -12.32 -16.88 10.20
CA PRO A 66 -11.49 -17.15 11.36
C PRO A 66 -10.08 -16.61 11.11
N ALA A 67 -9.47 -15.95 12.09
CA ALA A 67 -8.10 -15.46 11.96
C ALA A 67 -7.10 -16.58 11.61
N ALA A 68 -7.44 -17.83 11.93
CA ALA A 68 -6.68 -19.03 11.55
C ALA A 68 -6.56 -19.19 10.02
N ASN A 69 -7.54 -18.73 9.25
CA ASN A 69 -7.57 -18.84 7.79
C ASN A 69 -6.84 -17.69 7.08
N LEU A 70 -6.43 -16.65 7.82
CA LEU A 70 -5.67 -15.54 7.26
C LEU A 70 -4.17 -15.83 7.29
N PRO A 71 -3.41 -15.38 6.26
CA PRO A 71 -1.95 -15.32 6.34
C PRO A 71 -1.50 -14.61 7.61
N LEU A 72 -0.43 -15.08 8.24
CA LEU A 72 0.06 -14.55 9.53
C LEU A 72 0.25 -13.02 9.51
N SER A 73 0.81 -12.51 8.42
CA SER A 73 1.05 -11.09 8.14
C SER A 73 -0.21 -10.23 8.02
N LEU A 74 -1.36 -10.84 7.70
CA LEU A 74 -2.66 -10.18 7.54
C LEU A 74 -3.61 -10.43 8.71
N ARG A 75 -3.16 -11.12 9.76
CA ARG A 75 -3.98 -11.28 10.96
C ARG A 75 -4.21 -9.91 11.63
N PRO A 76 -5.40 -9.70 12.22
CA PRO A 76 -5.72 -8.42 12.86
C PRO A 76 -4.91 -8.23 14.13
N THR A 77 -4.36 -7.03 14.30
CA THR A 77 -3.63 -6.58 15.49
C THR A 77 -4.60 -6.28 16.64
N GLY A 78 -4.07 -5.96 17.83
CA GLY A 78 -4.90 -5.47 18.94
C GLY A 78 -5.56 -4.13 18.61
N MET A 79 -4.83 -3.25 17.94
CA MET A 79 -5.31 -1.91 17.58
C MET A 79 -6.50 -1.97 16.61
N GLN A 80 -6.40 -2.77 15.55
CA GLN A 80 -7.49 -3.00 14.59
C GLN A 80 -8.76 -3.54 15.26
N ARG A 81 -8.64 -4.28 16.37
CA ARG A 81 -9.80 -4.79 17.11
C ARG A 81 -10.44 -3.76 18.03
N SER A 82 -9.66 -2.75 18.45
CA SER A 82 -10.08 -1.77 19.45
C SER A 82 -10.58 -0.45 18.89
N ARG A 83 -10.22 -0.09 17.64
CA ARG A 83 -10.59 1.18 17.03
C ARG A 83 -11.42 0.93 15.77
N LEU A 84 -12.53 1.65 15.64
CA LEU A 84 -13.25 1.74 14.36
C LEU A 84 -12.35 2.41 13.35
N HIS A 85 -12.27 1.85 12.15
CA HIS A 85 -11.41 2.33 11.06
C HIS A 85 -11.91 1.76 9.74
N HIS A 86 -11.49 2.37 8.62
CA HIS A 86 -11.89 1.89 7.30
C HIS A 86 -11.14 0.60 6.88
N PRO A 87 -11.81 -0.40 6.27
CA PRO A 87 -11.19 -1.69 5.89
C PRO A 87 -10.03 -1.58 4.89
N TRP A 88 -9.93 -0.46 4.16
CA TRP A 88 -8.81 -0.21 3.24
C TRP A 88 -7.47 -0.19 4.00
N LEU A 89 -7.44 0.19 5.28
CA LEU A 89 -6.24 0.19 6.11
C LEU A 89 -5.72 -1.22 6.44
N ASP A 90 -6.56 -2.25 6.29
CA ASP A 90 -6.21 -3.62 6.65
C ASP A 90 -5.29 -4.31 5.63
N PHE A 91 -5.11 -3.74 4.43
CA PHE A 91 -4.54 -4.47 3.31
C PHE A 91 -3.01 -4.67 3.35
N PHE A 92 -2.28 -3.85 4.12
CA PHE A 92 -0.83 -3.96 4.20
C PHE A 92 -0.41 -5.18 5.04
N PRO A 93 0.56 -6.01 4.60
CA PRO A 93 1.03 -7.17 5.37
C PRO A 93 1.98 -6.81 6.52
N PHE A 94 1.91 -5.58 7.03
CA PHE A 94 2.79 -5.06 8.08
C PHE A 94 1.94 -4.61 9.27
N ALA A 95 1.99 -5.35 10.37
CA ALA A 95 1.19 -5.06 11.56
C ALA A 95 1.42 -3.63 12.08
N GLN A 96 2.69 -3.23 12.26
CA GLN A 96 3.02 -1.90 12.78
C GLN A 96 2.60 -0.76 11.84
N LEU A 97 2.71 -0.95 10.51
CA LEU A 97 2.24 0.04 9.54
C LEU A 97 0.72 0.21 9.63
N ARG A 98 -0.05 -0.88 9.76
CA ARG A 98 -1.50 -0.81 9.93
C ARG A 98 -1.88 -0.09 11.22
N ASP A 99 -1.20 -0.39 12.32
CA ASP A 99 -1.42 0.28 13.60
C ASP A 99 -1.09 1.78 13.50
N ASN A 100 0.00 2.14 12.83
CA ASN A 100 0.36 3.54 12.61
C ASN A 100 -0.67 4.26 11.73
N LEU A 101 -1.18 3.61 10.67
CA LEU A 101 -2.24 4.17 9.83
C LEU A 101 -3.50 4.48 10.64
N ILE A 102 -3.96 3.52 11.45
CA ILE A 102 -5.15 3.67 12.31
C ILE A 102 -4.94 4.70 13.41
N GLN A 103 -3.71 4.88 13.91
CA GLN A 103 -3.40 5.94 14.88
C GLN A 103 -3.49 7.34 14.27
N ASN A 104 -3.15 7.48 12.99
CA ASN A 104 -3.03 8.77 12.33
C ASN A 104 -4.18 9.04 11.35
N GLU A 105 -5.20 8.18 11.28
CA GLU A 105 -6.34 8.25 10.35
C GLU A 105 -6.99 9.65 10.34
N ASP A 106 -7.27 10.22 11.52
CA ASP A 106 -7.89 11.55 11.66
C ASP A 106 -6.98 12.73 11.23
N SER A 107 -5.66 12.52 11.20
CA SER A 107 -4.66 13.57 10.95
C SER A 107 -4.03 13.50 9.57
N MET A 108 -4.32 12.44 8.83
CA MET A 108 -3.74 12.15 7.52
C MET A 108 -4.74 12.52 6.43
N ASP A 109 -4.28 13.16 5.35
CA ASP A 109 -5.06 13.27 4.12
C ASP A 109 -5.09 11.88 3.43
N ASP A 110 -6.11 11.09 3.76
CA ASP A 110 -6.34 9.74 3.24
C ASP A 110 -6.50 9.73 1.71
N THR A 111 -7.09 10.79 1.16
CA THR A 111 -7.25 11.01 -0.27
C THR A 111 -5.90 11.23 -0.93
N GLN A 112 -5.03 12.06 -0.35
CA GLN A 112 -3.67 12.25 -0.85
C GLN A 112 -2.82 10.99 -0.70
N PHE A 113 -2.93 10.28 0.42
CA PHE A 113 -2.25 9.01 0.63
C PHE A 113 -2.66 7.98 -0.43
N CYS A 114 -3.97 7.85 -0.67
CA CYS A 114 -4.56 7.02 -1.71
C CYS A 114 -4.04 7.39 -3.11
N ARG A 115 -3.96 8.70 -3.43
CA ARG A 115 -3.39 9.20 -4.70
C ARG A 115 -1.92 8.85 -4.84
N ASP A 116 -1.11 9.04 -3.80
CA ASP A 116 0.34 8.76 -3.81
C ASP A 116 0.64 7.26 -3.89
N LEU A 117 -0.19 6.44 -3.24
CA LEU A 117 -0.11 4.98 -3.26
C LEU A 117 -0.52 4.40 -4.61
N MET A 118 -1.68 4.84 -5.14
CA MET A 118 -2.29 4.22 -6.31
C MET A 118 -1.91 4.92 -7.61
N SER A 119 -1.70 6.25 -7.65
CA SER A 119 -1.26 7.07 -8.80
C SER A 119 -1.76 6.61 -10.19
N PHE A 120 -2.90 5.94 -10.26
CA PHE A 120 -3.44 5.33 -11.47
C PHE A 120 -3.97 6.38 -12.44
N TRP A 121 -4.32 7.55 -11.90
CA TRP A 121 -5.03 8.61 -12.61
C TRP A 121 -4.13 9.81 -12.95
N THR A 122 -2.85 9.79 -12.58
CA THR A 122 -1.94 10.92 -12.83
C THR A 122 -0.85 10.54 -13.83
N VAL A 123 -0.79 11.31 -14.92
CA VAL A 123 0.20 11.23 -16.02
C VAL A 123 1.57 11.78 -15.58
N SER A 124 1.68 12.33 -14.37
CA SER A 124 2.95 12.83 -13.85
C SER A 124 3.91 11.69 -13.56
N SER A 125 5.13 11.85 -14.05
CA SER A 125 6.30 10.98 -13.86
C SER A 125 6.80 10.93 -12.41
N GLU A 126 5.99 11.32 -11.44
CA GLU A 126 6.40 11.37 -10.05
C GLU A 126 6.45 9.96 -9.48
N SER A 127 7.61 9.66 -8.93
CA SER A 127 8.07 8.38 -8.40
C SER A 127 6.96 7.60 -7.70
N ASN A 128 6.70 6.37 -8.14
CA ASN A 128 5.82 5.43 -7.41
C ASN A 128 6.23 5.40 -5.94
N CYS A 129 5.29 5.56 -5.02
CA CYS A 129 5.60 5.51 -3.59
C CYS A 129 5.90 4.08 -3.12
N LEU A 130 5.32 3.08 -3.80
CA LEU A 130 5.37 1.68 -3.41
C LEU A 130 5.57 0.78 -4.63
N LEU A 131 6.23 -0.35 -4.40
CA LEU A 131 6.48 -1.42 -5.36
C LEU A 131 6.10 -2.75 -4.73
N VAL A 132 5.47 -3.63 -5.52
CA VAL A 132 5.14 -5.00 -5.12
C VAL A 132 5.72 -5.97 -6.14
N TRP A 133 6.60 -6.85 -5.65
CA TRP A 133 7.43 -7.74 -6.45
C TRP A 133 6.86 -9.16 -6.61
N GLY A 134 5.84 -9.49 -5.82
CA GLY A 134 5.35 -10.87 -5.75
C GLY A 134 4.04 -10.99 -4.98
N ASN A 135 3.95 -12.03 -4.15
CA ASN A 135 2.73 -12.33 -3.42
C ASN A 135 2.45 -11.25 -2.36
N PRO A 136 1.30 -10.54 -2.42
CA PRO A 136 1.09 -9.32 -1.65
C PRO A 136 0.87 -9.52 -0.15
N TRP A 137 0.54 -10.73 0.30
CA TRP A 137 0.46 -11.03 1.72
C TRP A 137 1.83 -11.41 2.31
N ASP A 138 2.88 -11.52 1.52
CA ASP A 138 4.25 -11.72 2.02
C ASP A 138 4.96 -10.36 2.15
N PRO A 139 5.32 -9.93 3.37
CA PRO A 139 6.02 -8.66 3.62
C PRO A 139 7.29 -8.48 2.79
N MET A 140 8.01 -9.57 2.48
CA MET A 140 9.25 -9.49 1.71
C MET A 140 9.05 -9.05 0.26
N ASN A 141 7.83 -9.08 -0.26
CA ASN A 141 7.52 -8.63 -1.62
C ASN A 141 7.20 -7.15 -1.74
N TRP A 142 7.29 -6.38 -0.65
CA TRP A 142 6.99 -4.95 -0.64
C TRP A 142 8.24 -4.10 -0.60
N GLU A 143 8.23 -2.98 -1.30
CA GLU A 143 9.30 -1.99 -1.27
C GLU A 143 8.70 -0.57 -1.27
N ILE A 144 9.09 0.24 -0.29
CA ILE A 144 8.86 1.69 -0.27
C ILE A 144 10.00 2.44 -0.96
N THR A 145 9.66 3.56 -1.61
CA THR A 145 10.64 4.43 -2.26
C THR A 145 11.10 5.58 -1.35
N GLU A 146 12.13 6.32 -1.77
CA GLU A 146 12.60 7.52 -1.06
C GLU A 146 11.49 8.58 -0.95
N THR A 147 10.66 8.72 -1.98
CA THR A 147 9.51 9.64 -1.99
C THR A 147 8.46 9.25 -0.95
N PHE A 148 8.19 7.94 -0.77
CA PHE A 148 7.31 7.48 0.30
C PHE A 148 7.87 7.86 1.68
N LEU A 149 9.17 7.66 1.93
CA LEU A 149 9.73 8.05 3.24
C LEU A 149 9.70 9.55 3.48
N GLN A 150 9.93 10.36 2.44
CA GLN A 150 9.90 11.82 2.55
C GLN A 150 8.52 12.34 2.96
N LYS A 151 7.44 11.79 2.41
CA LYS A 151 6.06 12.23 2.68
C LYS A 151 5.40 11.50 3.85
N TRP A 152 5.60 10.18 3.90
CA TRP A 152 4.82 9.24 4.72
C TRP A 152 5.68 8.47 5.73
N GLY A 153 6.94 8.88 5.94
CA GLY A 153 7.91 8.14 6.76
C GLY A 153 7.43 7.81 8.17
N ARG A 154 6.68 8.70 8.84
CA ARG A 154 6.10 8.44 10.16
C ARG A 154 5.22 7.18 10.21
N LEU A 155 4.54 6.83 9.12
CA LEU A 155 3.68 5.65 9.04
C LEU A 155 4.46 4.33 9.15
N VAL A 156 5.75 4.33 8.80
CA VAL A 156 6.61 3.14 8.89
C VAL A 156 7.55 3.16 10.10
N LYS A 157 7.35 4.09 11.04
CA LYS A 157 8.10 4.14 12.29
C LYS A 157 7.86 2.86 13.10
N GLY A 158 8.95 2.24 13.57
CA GLY A 158 8.89 0.99 14.32
C GLY A 158 8.61 -0.26 13.48
N CYS A 159 8.58 -0.16 12.14
CA CYS A 159 8.38 -1.29 11.24
C CYS A 159 9.71 -1.64 10.52
N PRO A 160 10.64 -2.38 11.17
CA PRO A 160 11.92 -2.71 10.55
C PRO A 160 11.79 -3.61 9.32
N GLU A 161 10.74 -4.42 9.23
CA GLU A 161 10.50 -5.39 8.17
C GLU A 161 10.38 -4.73 6.80
N ILE A 162 9.74 -3.56 6.71
CA ILE A 162 9.60 -2.84 5.44
C ILE A 162 10.95 -2.32 4.94
N PHE A 163 11.88 -2.01 5.86
CA PHE A 163 13.25 -1.64 5.49
C PHE A 163 14.07 -2.87 5.08
N TRP A 164 13.81 -4.04 5.66
CA TRP A 164 14.46 -5.28 5.24
C TRP A 164 14.05 -5.64 3.82
N SER A 165 12.74 -5.63 3.53
CA SER A 165 12.21 -5.94 2.20
C SER A 165 12.66 -4.92 1.15
N THR A 166 12.54 -3.61 1.45
CA THR A 166 13.03 -2.56 0.55
C THR A 166 14.52 -2.73 0.23
N ASN A 167 15.36 -2.93 1.24
CA ASN A 167 16.80 -2.99 1.00
C ASN A 167 17.25 -4.30 0.35
N TYR A 168 16.49 -5.39 0.51
CA TYR A 168 16.70 -6.62 -0.25
C TYR A 168 16.55 -6.36 -1.75
N TRP A 169 15.43 -5.76 -2.17
CA TRP A 169 15.15 -5.49 -3.59
C TRP A 169 16.06 -4.42 -4.19
N ARG A 170 16.33 -3.33 -3.45
CA ARG A 170 17.30 -2.31 -3.88
C ARG A 170 18.69 -2.89 -4.11
N ARG A 171 19.16 -3.79 -3.22
CA ARG A 171 20.45 -4.47 -3.38
C ARG A 171 20.51 -5.31 -4.66
N LEU A 172 19.45 -6.06 -4.98
CA LEU A 172 19.39 -6.86 -6.20
C LEU A 172 19.51 -6.02 -7.48
N ARG A 173 19.08 -4.75 -7.43
CA ARG A 173 19.20 -3.79 -8.54
C ARG A 173 20.44 -2.89 -8.46
N GLY A 174 21.32 -3.08 -7.48
CA GLY A 174 22.50 -2.24 -7.27
C GLY A 174 22.18 -0.82 -6.77
N GLU A 175 20.97 -0.58 -6.24
CA GLU A 175 20.57 0.70 -5.69
C GLU A 175 21.16 0.93 -4.28
N LYS A 176 21.34 2.21 -3.92
CA LYS A 176 21.81 2.60 -2.58
C LYS A 176 20.83 2.15 -1.51
N ARG A 177 21.35 1.66 -0.37
CA ARG A 177 20.54 1.31 0.79
C ARG A 177 19.65 2.48 1.22
N LEU A 178 18.36 2.23 1.39
CA LEU A 178 17.42 3.14 2.02
C LEU A 178 17.60 3.09 3.55
N ALA A 179 17.83 4.24 4.16
CA ALA A 179 18.06 4.39 5.59
C ALA A 179 17.11 5.42 6.19
N TRP A 180 16.74 5.20 7.46
CA TRP A 180 15.95 6.16 8.22
C TRP A 180 16.75 7.47 8.40
N LYS A 181 16.05 8.60 8.30
CA LYS A 181 16.56 9.94 8.61
C LYS A 181 15.60 10.60 9.59
N ALA A 182 16.14 11.36 10.54
CA ALA A 182 15.32 12.08 11.53
C ALA A 182 14.29 13.03 10.89
N SER A 183 14.54 13.50 9.65
CA SER A 183 13.59 14.29 8.87
C SER A 183 12.26 13.60 8.59
N TYR A 184 12.19 12.27 8.71
CA TYR A 184 10.98 11.47 8.48
C TYR A 184 10.07 11.37 9.72
N ASP A 185 10.51 11.89 10.87
CA ASP A 185 9.73 11.86 12.12
C ASP A 185 8.67 12.98 12.20
N THR A 186 8.85 14.07 11.46
CA THR A 186 7.91 15.19 11.37
C THR A 186 6.82 14.90 10.33
N MET A 187 5.55 14.95 10.73
CA MET A 187 4.46 15.17 9.76
C MET A 187 4.66 16.56 9.20
N MET A 188 4.96 16.69 7.91
CA MET A 188 4.85 17.98 7.28
C MET A 188 3.37 18.29 7.16
N GLU A 189 2.93 19.29 7.91
CA GLU A 189 1.85 20.18 7.51
C GLU A 189 2.11 20.55 6.04
N MET A 190 1.28 20.05 5.13
CA MET A 190 1.14 20.56 3.77
C MET A 190 -0.29 20.97 3.58
#